data_AF-A0A967YYU7-F1
#
_entry.id   AF-A0A967YYU7-F1
#
_cell.length_a   1.000
_cell.length_b   1.000
_cell.length_c   1.000
_cell.angle_alpha   90.00
_cell.angle_beta   90.00
_cell.angle_gamma   90.00
#
_symmetry.space_group_name_H-M   'P 1'
#
loop_
_entity.id
_entity.type
_entity.pdbx_description
1 polymer ?
#
loop_
_entity_poly.entity_id
_entity_poly.type
_entity_poly.pdbx_seq_one_letter_code
_entity_poly.pdbx_strand_id
1 'polypeptide(L)' 'MSMHSLNSFTTRKELDVSGTVYEYYSLAEYARQNSGVKRLPLTLKVLLENLLRNEDGT' A
#
# COMPACT_ATOMS: atom_id res chain seq x y z
N MET A 1 -12.93 12.11 11.81
CA MET A 1 -12.79 10.96 10.90
C MET A 1 -11.30 10.79 10.67
N SER A 2 -10.72 9.70 11.17
CA SER A 2 -9.27 9.47 11.02
C SER A 2 -8.97 9.25 9.53
N MET A 3 -8.28 10.20 8.91
CA MET A 3 -7.87 10.18 7.50
C MET A 3 -6.60 9.32 7.28
N HIS A 4 -6.43 8.26 8.07
CA HIS A 4 -5.25 7.41 8.01
C HIS A 4 -5.67 5.94 7.94
N SER A 5 -5.12 5.22 6.96
CA SER A 5 -5.20 3.76 6.86
C SER A 5 -4.85 3.13 8.22
N LEU A 6 -5.58 2.07 8.59
CA LEU A 6 -5.21 1.23 9.73
C LEU A 6 -3.83 0.59 9.54
N ASN A 7 -3.38 0.43 8.29
CA ASN A 7 -2.11 -0.18 7.92
C ASN A 7 -1.91 -1.55 8.62
N SER A 8 -2.97 -2.36 8.72
CA SER A 8 -2.92 -3.65 9.41
C SER A 8 -1.97 -4.63 8.71
N PHE A 9 -1.82 -4.46 7.39
CA PHE A 9 -0.90 -5.22 6.55
C PHE A 9 0.56 -4.75 6.64
N THR A 10 0.87 -3.71 7.41
CA THR A 10 2.23 -3.16 7.59
C THR A 10 2.91 -2.83 6.25
N THR A 11 2.17 -2.13 5.37
CA THR A 11 2.63 -1.81 4.00
C THR A 11 3.02 -0.34 3.81
N ARG A 12 2.69 0.54 4.75
CA ARG A 12 3.07 1.97 4.72
C ARG A 12 4.60 2.13 4.70
N LYS A 13 5.08 2.95 3.76
CA LYS A 13 6.48 3.31 3.57
C LYS A 13 6.62 4.79 3.28
N GLU A 14 7.80 5.32 3.53
CA GLU A 14 8.20 6.69 3.22
C GLU A 14 9.19 6.68 2.05
N LEU A 15 9.08 7.68 1.19
CA LEU A 15 9.99 7.96 0.09
C LEU A 15 10.43 9.41 0.18
N ASP A 16 11.71 9.64 0.48
CA ASP A 16 12.32 10.96 0.40
C ASP A 16 12.70 11.27 -1.05
N VAL A 17 12.16 12.36 -1.58
CA VAL A 17 12.53 12.93 -2.87
C VAL A 17 13.02 14.37 -2.63
N SER A 18 14.34 14.54 -2.61
CA SER A 18 15.01 15.84 -2.46
C SER A 18 14.54 16.65 -1.24
N GLY A 19 14.35 15.97 -0.10
CA GLY A 19 13.92 16.59 1.17
C GLY A 19 12.41 16.69 1.33
N THR A 20 11.62 16.20 0.35
CA THR A 20 10.17 16.03 0.50
C THR A 20 9.86 14.56 0.76
N VAL A 21 9.23 14.27 1.90
CA VAL A 21 8.84 12.91 2.28
C VAL A 21 7.43 12.62 1.78
N TYR A 22 7.29 11.55 1.01
CA TYR A 22 6.01 11.02 0.53
C TYR A 22 5.69 9.71 1.22
N GLU A 23 4.43 9.55 1.63
CA GLU A 23 3.93 8.27 2.11
C GLU A 23 3.32 7.47 0.94
N TYR A 24 3.60 6.17 0.90
CA TYR A 24 3.00 5.25 -0.06
C TYR A 24 2.79 3.86 0.55
N TYR A 25 1.92 3.06 -0.06
CA TYR A 25 1.61 1.70 0.39
C TYR A 25 2.27 0.67 -0.54
N SER A 26 3.27 -0.02 -0.01
CA SER A 26 4.14 -0.88 -0.82
C SER A 26 3.49 -2.22 -1.15
N LEU A 27 3.15 -2.42 -2.42
CA LEU A 27 2.74 -3.72 -2.95
C LEU A 27 3.83 -4.79 -2.80
N ALA A 28 5.10 -4.40 -2.78
CA ALA A 28 6.21 -5.33 -2.61
C ALA A 28 6.26 -5.90 -1.18
N GLU A 29 5.97 -5.07 -0.17
CA GLU A 29 5.83 -5.52 1.22
C GLU A 29 4.65 -6.48 1.36
N TYR A 30 3.49 -6.12 0.82
CA TYR A 30 2.32 -6.99 0.80
C TYR A 30 2.59 -8.33 0.11
N ALA A 31 3.35 -8.31 -0.99
CA ALA A 31 3.71 -9.50 -1.75
C ALA A 31 4.67 -10.46 -1.03
N ARG A 32 5.33 -10.04 0.07
CA ARG A 32 6.13 -10.96 0.90
C ARG A 32 5.27 -12.00 1.60
N GLN A 33 4.08 -11.59 2.04
CA GLN A 33 3.08 -12.46 2.66
C GLN A 33 2.11 -13.03 1.59
N ASN A 34 1.90 -12.31 0.49
CA ASN A 34 0.94 -12.66 -0.56
C ASN A 34 1.60 -12.76 -1.94
N SER A 35 2.32 -13.85 -2.20
CA SER A 35 3.14 -14.03 -3.41
C SER A 35 2.36 -13.93 -4.74
N GLY A 36 1.04 -14.18 -4.72
CA GLY A 36 0.15 -14.06 -5.88
C GLY A 36 0.06 -12.66 -6.49
N VAL A 37 0.36 -11.62 -5.69
CA VAL A 37 0.32 -10.20 -6.10
C VAL A 37 1.25 -9.93 -7.28
N LYS A 38 2.37 -10.65 -7.39
CA LYS A 38 3.33 -10.50 -8.49
C LYS A 38 2.70 -10.79 -9.86
N ARG A 39 1.74 -11.71 -9.91
CA ARG A 39 1.05 -12.16 -11.14
C ARG A 39 -0.17 -11.30 -11.51
N LEU A 40 -0.56 -10.35 -10.67
CA LEU A 40 -1.71 -9.50 -10.95
C LEU A 40 -1.46 -8.61 -12.18
N PRO A 41 -2.46 -8.46 -13.08
CA PRO A 41 -2.48 -7.40 -14.08
C PRO A 41 -2.31 -6.02 -13.45
N LEU A 42 -1.79 -5.06 -14.23
CA LEU A 42 -1.45 -3.73 -13.73
C LEU A 42 -2.64 -3.02 -13.07
N THR A 43 -3.82 -3.07 -13.68
CA THR A 43 -5.04 -2.45 -13.14
C THR A 43 -5.39 -2.98 -11.76
N LEU A 44 -5.26 -4.30 -11.54
CA LEU A 44 -5.53 -4.91 -10.23
C LEU A 44 -4.48 -4.53 -9.18
N LYS A 45 -3.23 -4.30 -9.60
CA LYS A 45 -2.20 -3.77 -8.69
C LYS A 45 -2.52 -2.36 -8.23
N VAL A 46 -3.03 -1.50 -9.11
CA VAL A 46 -3.47 -0.14 -8.75
C VAL A 46 -4.66 -0.17 -7.79
N LEU A 47 -5.67 -0.99 -8.07
CA LEU A 47 -6.82 -1.15 -7.17
C LEU A 47 -6.39 -1.72 -5.81
N LEU A 48 -5.48 -2.70 -5.79
CA LEU A 48 -4.94 -3.25 -4.56
C LEU A 48 -4.20 -2.20 -3.73
N GLU A 49 -3.35 -1.37 -4.34
CA GLU A 49 -2.69 -0.27 -3.62
C GLU A 49 -3.71 0.70 -3.02
N ASN A 50 -4.75 1.03 -3.80
CA ASN A 50 -5.82 1.90 -3.33
C ASN A 50 -6.53 1.33 -2.11
N LEU A 51 -6.83 0.03 -2.11
CA LEU A 51 -7.42 -0.66 -0.96
C LEU A 51 -6.50 -0.62 0.26
N LEU A 52 -5.19 -0.88 0.10
CA LEU A 52 -4.22 -0.81 1.21
C LEU A 52 -4.12 0.60 1.81
N ARG A 53 -4.15 1.63 0.96
CA ARG A 53 -4.10 3.03 1.39
C ARG A 53 -5.36 3.48 2.12
N ASN A 54 -6.51 2.89 1.82
CA ASN A 54 -7.81 3.31 2.34
C ASN A 54 -8.43 2.31 3.32
N GLU A 55 -7.62 1.41 3.88
CA GLU A 55 -8.08 0.45 4.87
C GLU A 55 -8.66 1.14 6.11
N ASP A 56 -9.94 0.91 6.40
CA ASP A 56 -10.68 1.51 7.51
C ASP A 56 -11.32 0.49 8.47
N GLY A 57 -11.21 -0.81 8.16
CA GLY A 57 -11.68 -1.91 9.00
C GLY A 57 -13.19 -2.10 9.05
N THR A 58 -13.94 -1.52 8.10
CA THR A 58 -15.39 -1.70 7.95
C THR A 58 -15.73 -2.54 6.72
#